data_AF-A0A1K1MFN8-F1
#
_entry.id   AF-A0A1K1MFN8-F1
#
_cell.length_a   1.000
_cell.length_b   1.000
_cell.length_c   1.000
_cell.angle_alpha   90.00
_cell.angle_beta   90.00
_cell.angle_gamma   90.00
#
_symmetry.space_group_name_H-M   'P 1'
#
loop_
_entity.id
_entity.type
_entity.pdbx_description
1 polymer ?
#
loop_
_entity_poly.entity_id
_entity_poly.type
_entity_poly.pdbx_seq_one_letter_code
_entity_poly.pdbx_strand_id
1 'polypeptide(L)'
;MDINDPKEMKEQIDFLKAYIKLETQKRTPNREGMIDALRESLNVANSEIRGVEKSRYETTPTPWENISNEVLYGKLTEYQQGMYQHAVKKFGEEVVKKLLEESMQ
;
A
#
# COMPACT_ATOMS: atom_id res chain seq x y z
N MET A 1 -22.48 11.71 9.93
CA MET A 1 -21.31 10.81 9.79
C MET A 1 -20.50 11.01 11.04
N ASP A 2 -20.59 10.08 11.97
CA ASP A 2 -19.83 10.16 13.22
C ASP A 2 -18.38 9.82 12.91
N ILE A 3 -17.47 10.77 13.11
CA ILE A 3 -16.04 10.69 12.77
C ILE A 3 -15.30 9.80 13.81
N ASN A 4 -16.00 8.88 14.48
CA ASN A 4 -15.51 8.19 15.68
C ASN A 4 -15.88 6.69 15.73
N ASP A 5 -16.03 6.00 14.59
CA ASP A 5 -16.01 4.53 14.63
C ASP A 5 -14.56 4.07 14.89
N PRO A 6 -14.25 3.41 16.03
CA PRO A 6 -12.91 2.90 16.31
C PRO A 6 -12.39 1.95 15.23
N LYS A 7 -13.29 1.26 14.51
CA LYS A 7 -12.93 0.42 13.38
C LYS A 7 -12.40 1.26 12.23
N GLU A 8 -13.09 2.33 11.86
CA GLU A 8 -12.66 3.20 10.77
C GLU A 8 -11.32 3.87 11.10
N MET A 9 -11.15 4.37 12.32
CA MET A 9 -9.86 4.92 12.78
C MET A 9 -8.74 3.88 12.70
N LYS A 10 -8.99 2.63 13.12
CA LYS A 10 -8.00 1.56 13.00
C LYS A 10 -7.64 1.31 11.54
N GLU A 11 -8.62 1.28 10.65
CA GLU A 11 -8.40 1.04 9.22
C GLU A 11 -7.62 2.19 8.55
N GLN A 12 -7.86 3.45 8.96
CA GLN A 12 -7.06 4.60 8.53
C GLN A 12 -5.61 4.52 9.03
N ILE A 13 -5.40 4.11 10.29
CA ILE A 13 -4.06 3.90 10.86
C ILE A 13 -3.32 2.76 10.15
N ASP A 14 -4.01 1.64 9.88
CA ASP A 14 -3.42 0.51 9.16
C ASP A 14 -3.01 0.90 7.74
N PHE A 15 -3.87 1.67 7.05
CA PHE A 15 -3.54 2.29 5.76
C PHE A 15 -2.28 3.15 5.83
N LEU A 16 -2.23 4.11 6.78
CA LEU A 16 -1.09 5.02 6.92
C LEU A 16 0.21 4.27 7.21
N LYS A 17 0.19 3.32 8.14
CA LYS A 17 1.38 2.52 8.49
C LYS A 17 1.94 1.78 7.27
N ALA A 18 1.07 1.08 6.54
CA ALA A 18 1.50 0.35 5.35
C ALA A 18 1.98 1.30 4.23
N TYR A 19 1.28 2.44 4.02
CA TYR A 19 1.67 3.41 3.00
C TYR A 19 3.03 4.07 3.29
N ILE A 20 3.29 4.44 4.55
CA ILE A 20 4.57 5.01 5.00
C ILE A 20 5.71 4.00 4.84
N LYS A 21 5.47 2.71 5.08
CA LYS A 21 6.47 1.66 4.84
C LYS A 21 6.85 1.57 3.36
N LEU A 22 5.88 1.65 2.44
CA LEU A 22 6.17 1.73 1.01
C LEU A 22 7.02 2.96 0.67
N GLU A 23 6.66 4.14 1.18
CA GLU A 23 7.45 5.38 0.98
C GLU A 23 8.86 5.27 1.54
N THR A 24 9.02 4.68 2.72
CA THR A 24 10.33 4.45 3.34
C THR A 24 11.22 3.59 2.44
N GLN A 25 10.68 2.52 1.86
CA GLN A 25 11.44 1.64 0.96
C GLN A 25 11.71 2.25 -0.41
N LYS A 26 10.89 3.21 -0.88
CA LYS A 26 11.23 3.99 -2.07
C LYS A 26 12.46 4.88 -1.87
N ARG A 27 12.68 5.37 -0.64
CA ARG A 27 13.82 6.22 -0.26
C ARG A 27 15.07 5.42 0.11
N THR A 28 14.90 4.38 0.93
CA THR A 28 16.00 3.57 1.46
C THR A 28 15.68 2.08 1.29
N PRO A 29 15.75 1.57 0.04
CA PRO A 29 15.33 0.21 -0.26
C PRO A 29 16.28 -0.82 0.34
N ASN A 30 15.71 -1.82 1.01
CA ASN A 30 16.38 -3.08 1.30
C ASN A 30 15.41 -4.24 1.09
N ARG A 31 15.94 -5.44 0.82
CA ARG A 31 15.12 -6.58 0.39
C ARG A 31 14.04 -6.95 1.41
N GLU A 32 14.42 -7.11 2.67
CA GLU A 32 13.49 -7.52 3.74
C GLU A 32 12.41 -6.46 3.95
N GLY A 33 12.80 -5.19 4.00
CA GLY A 33 11.89 -4.05 4.14
C GLY A 33 10.90 -3.93 2.97
N MET A 34 11.36 -4.13 1.73
CA MET A 34 10.49 -4.15 0.56
C MET A 34 9.45 -5.28 0.66
N ILE A 35 9.89 -6.50 0.99
CA ILE A 35 8.98 -7.65 1.13
C ILE A 35 7.95 -7.41 2.25
N ASP A 36 8.39 -6.88 3.40
CA ASP A 36 7.50 -6.54 4.52
C ASP A 36 6.45 -5.49 4.12
N ALA A 37 6.89 -4.39 3.49
CA ALA A 37 6.00 -3.32 3.03
C ALA A 37 4.97 -3.82 2.01
N LEU A 38 5.39 -4.65 1.05
CA LEU A 38 4.50 -5.24 0.05
C LEU A 38 3.48 -6.20 0.70
N ARG A 39 3.91 -7.04 1.64
CA ARG A 39 3.03 -7.97 2.37
C ARG A 39 1.99 -7.24 3.21
N GLU A 40 2.39 -6.22 3.97
CA GLU A 40 1.44 -5.44 4.78
C GLU A 40 0.42 -4.69 3.92
N SER A 41 0.87 -4.14 2.79
CA SER A 41 -0.03 -3.48 1.84
C SER A 41 -1.08 -4.44 1.29
N LEU A 42 -0.72 -5.70 1.01
CA LEU A 42 -1.68 -6.73 0.61
C LEU A 42 -2.66 -7.13 1.71
N ASN A 43 -2.31 -6.98 2.99
CA ASN A 43 -3.25 -7.20 4.09
C ASN A 43 -4.30 -6.08 4.18
N VAL A 44 -3.95 -4.88 3.75
CA VAL A 44 -4.85 -3.70 3.76
C VAL A 44 -5.69 -3.63 2.49
N ALA A 45 -5.08 -3.77 1.31
CA ALA A 45 -5.68 -3.41 0.02
C ALA A 45 -5.53 -4.50 -1.05
N ASN A 46 -5.68 -5.78 -0.69
CA ASN A 46 -5.42 -6.93 -1.58
C ASN A 46 -6.11 -6.79 -2.95
N SER A 47 -7.42 -6.57 -2.97
CA SER A 47 -8.23 -6.57 -4.19
C SER A 47 -7.79 -5.49 -5.17
N GLU A 48 -7.62 -4.26 -4.68
CA GLU A 48 -7.19 -3.13 -5.51
C GLU A 48 -5.75 -3.31 -6.01
N ILE A 49 -4.81 -3.77 -5.16
CA ILE A 49 -3.42 -4.05 -5.56
C ILE A 49 -3.37 -5.14 -6.64
N ARG A 50 -4.08 -6.26 -6.45
CA ARG A 50 -4.15 -7.32 -7.45
C ARG A 50 -4.82 -6.86 -8.74
N GLY A 51 -5.76 -5.91 -8.66
CA GLY A 51 -6.33 -5.24 -9.83
C GLY A 51 -5.27 -4.49 -10.64
N VAL A 52 -4.40 -3.73 -9.96
CA VAL A 52 -3.27 -3.04 -10.58
C VAL A 52 -2.28 -4.02 -11.21
N GLU A 53 -1.86 -5.08 -10.50
CA GLU A 53 -0.93 -6.08 -11.03
C GLU A 53 -1.47 -6.80 -12.29
N LYS A 54 -2.75 -7.20 -12.27
CA LYS A 54 -3.39 -7.89 -13.40
C LYS A 54 -3.47 -7.02 -14.66
N SER A 55 -3.64 -5.71 -14.50
CA SER A 55 -3.64 -4.78 -15.64
C SER A 55 -2.31 -4.72 -16.38
N ARG A 56 -1.22 -5.22 -15.76
CA ARG A 56 0.14 -5.24 -16.31
C ARG A 56 0.62 -6.63 -16.75
N TYR A 57 -0.29 -7.60 -16.90
CA TYR A 57 -0.01 -8.97 -17.36
C TYR A 57 0.84 -9.85 -16.43
N GLU A 58 1.01 -9.50 -15.15
CA GLU A 58 1.60 -10.42 -14.18
C GLU A 58 0.55 -11.45 -13.71
N THR A 59 0.59 -12.64 -14.30
CA THR A 59 -0.46 -13.66 -14.13
C THR A 59 -0.14 -14.74 -13.12
N THR A 60 1.07 -14.79 -12.55
CA THR A 60 1.47 -15.86 -11.62
C THR A 60 2.06 -15.32 -10.32
N PRO A 61 1.47 -15.66 -9.15
CA PRO A 61 2.07 -15.38 -7.86
C PRO A 61 3.44 -16.07 -7.77
N THR A 62 4.50 -15.29 -7.81
CA THR A 62 5.87 -15.76 -7.61
C THR A 62 6.22 -15.58 -6.13
N PRO A 63 6.80 -16.59 -5.45
CA PRO A 63 7.31 -16.41 -4.09
C PRO A 63 8.27 -15.22 -4.03
N TRP A 64 8.16 -14.38 -2.99
CA TRP A 64 8.94 -13.16 -2.84
C TRP A 64 10.46 -13.41 -2.92
N GLU A 65 10.88 -14.57 -2.42
CA GLU A 65 12.25 -15.04 -2.38
C GLU A 65 12.86 -15.19 -3.79
N ASN A 66 12.01 -15.45 -4.79
CA ASN A 66 12.41 -15.65 -6.18
C ASN A 66 12.28 -14.38 -7.03
N ILE A 67 11.78 -13.28 -6.46
CA ILE A 67 11.64 -12.00 -7.13
C ILE A 67 12.95 -11.20 -6.95
N SER A 68 13.49 -10.64 -8.04
CA SER A 68 14.69 -9.80 -7.98
C SER A 68 14.42 -8.51 -7.20
N ASN A 69 15.46 -7.90 -6.63
CA ASN A 69 15.30 -6.62 -5.90
C ASN A 69 14.75 -5.50 -6.80
N GLU A 70 15.09 -5.51 -8.09
CA GLU A 70 14.57 -4.54 -9.07
C GLU A 70 13.05 -4.69 -9.26
N VAL A 71 12.56 -5.93 -9.38
CA VAL A 71 11.12 -6.18 -9.50
C VAL A 71 10.40 -5.86 -8.19
N LEU A 72 10.98 -6.21 -7.03
CA LEU A 72 10.43 -5.79 -5.73
C LEU A 72 10.32 -4.27 -5.62
N TYR A 73 11.35 -3.54 -6.06
CA TYR A 73 11.34 -2.08 -6.07
C TYR A 73 10.28 -1.52 -7.02
N GLY A 74 10.17 -2.07 -8.23
CA GLY A 74 9.14 -1.68 -9.21
C GLY A 74 7.72 -1.80 -8.67
N LYS A 75 7.47 -2.86 -7.87
CA LYS A 75 6.17 -3.10 -7.22
C LYS A 75 5.77 -2.06 -6.18
N LEU A 76 6.72 -1.34 -5.57
CA LEU A 76 6.40 -0.36 -4.52
C LEU A 76 5.41 0.70 -5.02
N THR A 77 5.61 1.22 -6.23
CA THR A 77 4.73 2.26 -6.82
C THR A 77 3.35 1.69 -7.16
N GLU A 78 3.29 0.47 -7.68
CA GLU A 78 2.04 -0.22 -8.01
C GLU A 78 1.20 -0.47 -6.75
N TYR A 79 1.86 -0.87 -5.66
CA TYR A 79 1.20 -1.14 -4.38
C TYR A 79 0.70 0.15 -3.76
N GLN A 80 1.43 1.26 -3.89
CA GLN A 80 0.94 2.57 -3.47
C GLN A 80 -0.30 3.00 -4.24
N GLN A 81 -0.35 2.76 -5.55
CA GLN A 81 -1.52 3.05 -6.36
C GLN A 81 -2.73 2.23 -5.89
N GLY A 82 -2.55 0.93 -5.68
CA GLY A 82 -3.63 0.06 -5.17
C GLY A 82 -4.09 0.45 -3.76
N MET A 83 -3.15 0.79 -2.87
CA MET A 83 -3.43 1.31 -1.53
C MET A 83 -4.23 2.61 -1.57
N TYR A 84 -3.83 3.56 -2.42
CA TYR A 84 -4.53 4.82 -2.58
C TYR A 84 -5.95 4.60 -3.12
N GLN A 85 -6.12 3.77 -4.15
CA GLN A 85 -7.44 3.42 -4.69
C GLN A 85 -8.35 2.80 -3.63
N HIS A 86 -7.82 1.88 -2.82
CA HIS A 86 -8.56 1.26 -1.72
C HIS A 86 -9.04 2.30 -0.70
N ALA A 87 -8.12 3.15 -0.24
CA ALA A 87 -8.41 4.17 0.75
C ALA A 87 -9.42 5.20 0.23
N VAL A 88 -9.29 5.66 -1.02
CA VAL A 88 -10.22 6.62 -1.63
C VAL A 88 -11.62 6.04 -1.73
N LYS A 89 -11.73 4.79 -2.17
CA LYS A 89 -13.02 4.07 -2.27
C LYS A 89 -13.69 3.91 -0.90
N LYS A 90 -12.91 3.82 0.17
CA LYS A 90 -13.39 3.54 1.52
C LYS A 90 -13.69 4.79 2.34
N PHE A 91 -12.79 5.77 2.32
CA PHE A 91 -12.84 6.96 3.18
C PHE A 91 -13.15 8.25 2.41
N GLY A 92 -13.06 8.23 1.08
CA GLY A 92 -13.17 9.42 0.23
C GLY A 92 -11.82 10.11 0.01
N GLU A 93 -11.68 10.73 -1.16
CA GLU A 93 -10.41 11.28 -1.64
C GLU A 93 -9.84 12.37 -0.72
N GLU A 94 -10.68 13.30 -0.28
CA GLU A 94 -10.28 14.42 0.57
C GLU A 94 -9.76 13.95 1.94
N VAL A 95 -10.38 12.91 2.52
CA VAL A 95 -9.91 12.30 3.78
C VAL A 95 -8.54 11.68 3.59
N VAL A 96 -8.34 10.93 2.50
CA VAL A 96 -7.06 10.28 2.22
C VAL A 96 -5.94 11.30 1.98
N LYS A 97 -6.20 12.35 1.20
CA LYS A 97 -5.23 13.44 0.98
C LYS A 97 -4.80 14.05 2.31
N LYS A 98 -5.77 14.41 3.16
CA LYS A 98 -5.48 14.98 4.48
C LYS A 98 -4.66 14.04 5.37
N LEU A 99 -5.02 12.76 5.45
CA LEU A 99 -4.27 11.75 6.23
C LEU A 99 -2.81 11.67 5.77
N LEU A 100 -2.59 11.66 4.45
CA LEU A 100 -1.25 11.59 3.86
C LEU A 100 -0.45 12.89 4.08
N GLU A 101 -1.07 14.05 3.90
CA GLU A 101 -0.45 15.36 4.16
C GLU A 101 -0.01 15.53 5.62
N GLU A 102 -0.83 15.10 6.58
CA GLU A 102 -0.50 15.19 8.01
C GLU A 102 0.59 14.20 8.44
N SER A 103 0.71 13.06 7.74
CA SER A 103 1.62 11.98 8.12
C SER A 103 3.00 12.03 7.45
N MET A 104 3.17 12.86 6.41
CA MET A 104 4.41 12.96 5.62
C MET A 104 5.18 14.28 5.80
N GLN A 105 4.80 15.08 6.81
CA GLN A 105 5.59 16.23 7.29
C GLN A 105 6.83 15.77 8.04
#